data_AF-Q81ET7-F1
#
_entry.id   AF-Q81ET7-F1
#
_cell.length_a   1.000
_cell.length_b   1.000
_cell.length_c   1.000
_cell.angle_alpha   90.00
_cell.angle_beta   90.00
_cell.angle_gamma   90.00
#
_symmetry.space_group_name_H-M   'P 1'
#
loop_
_entity.id
_entity.type
_entity.pdbx_description
1 polymer ?
#
loop_
_entity_poly.entity_id
_entity_poly.type
_entity_poly.pdbx_seq_one_letter_code
_entity_poly.pdbx_strand_id
1 'polypeptide(L)'
;MARIKLIDETTDLSQVRRPIGWDLEVNGVPYDVYRIDGYNHTLGGKFSENCYWACPAGKKPTYKNLIEFNGDAPTWGIVFDRSNYTKTKWDETSVECNGICWITRNGKKFYSIPARYMDYGLAKAQYILVKLLEECPLWLSERNWKEKAIGRKIWYENQPAKIIRINEENELWIEPDGIPVFKAPAHWDHDDYSDYENGLRVDLLSPNIYWFRD
;
A
#
# COMPACT_ATOMS: atom_id res chain seq x y z
N MET A 1 21.38 23.79 15.30
CA MET A 1 20.80 24.12 13.99
C MET A 1 21.66 23.47 12.92
N ALA A 2 21.09 22.65 12.03
CA ALA A 2 21.83 22.09 10.91
C ALA A 2 22.20 23.22 9.93
N ARG A 3 23.45 23.27 9.48
CA ARG A 3 23.91 24.28 8.51
C ARG A 3 23.33 23.94 7.14
N ILE A 4 22.65 24.91 6.51
CA ILE A 4 22.14 24.77 5.14
C ILE A 4 23.33 24.59 4.19
N LYS A 5 23.22 23.61 3.29
CA LYS A 5 24.19 23.31 2.23
C LYS A 5 23.44 22.73 1.04
N LEU A 6 23.12 23.59 0.07
CA LEU A 6 22.44 23.20 -1.16
C LEU A 6 23.39 22.45 -2.10
N ILE A 7 22.81 21.68 -3.01
CA ILE A 7 23.53 20.96 -4.06
C ILE A 7 23.68 21.89 -5.27
N ASP A 8 24.90 22.01 -5.75
CA ASP A 8 25.28 22.83 -6.91
C ASP A 8 26.22 22.07 -7.86
N GLU A 9 26.68 22.72 -8.91
CA GLU A 9 27.57 22.15 -9.93
C GLU A 9 28.93 21.68 -9.41
N THR A 10 29.36 22.16 -8.24
CA THR A 10 30.62 21.77 -7.60
C THR A 10 30.46 20.61 -6.63
N THR A 11 29.21 20.20 -6.38
CA THR A 11 28.88 19.15 -5.43
C THR A 11 29.24 17.77 -5.96
N ASP A 12 30.09 17.05 -5.23
CA ASP A 12 30.39 15.65 -5.52
C ASP A 12 29.22 14.74 -5.11
N LEU A 13 28.51 14.22 -6.11
CA LEU A 13 27.39 13.29 -5.95
C LEU A 13 27.79 11.83 -6.22
N SER A 14 29.09 11.52 -6.37
CA SER A 14 29.57 10.15 -6.58
C SER A 14 29.25 9.21 -5.41
N GLN A 15 29.11 9.77 -4.22
CA GLN A 15 28.82 9.05 -2.97
C GLN A 15 27.32 8.91 -2.68
N VAL A 16 26.44 9.44 -3.53
CA VAL A 16 24.99 9.31 -3.34
C VAL A 16 24.61 7.84 -3.35
N ARG A 17 24.00 7.39 -2.25
CA ARG A 17 23.60 6.00 -2.04
C ARG A 17 22.38 5.65 -2.89
N ARG A 18 21.99 4.37 -2.84
CA ARG A 18 20.72 3.90 -3.42
C ARG A 18 19.52 4.69 -2.87
N PRO A 19 18.46 4.88 -3.68
CA PRO A 19 17.24 5.53 -3.20
C PRO A 19 16.57 4.72 -2.09
N ILE A 20 15.76 5.40 -1.28
CA ILE A 20 15.07 4.84 -0.11
C ILE A 20 13.99 3.82 -0.55
N GLY A 21 13.48 3.92 -1.78
CA GLY A 21 12.48 3.01 -2.35
C GLY A 21 11.03 3.45 -2.14
N TRP A 22 10.81 4.60 -1.50
CA TRP A 22 9.49 5.20 -1.35
C TRP A 22 8.82 5.47 -2.70
N ASP A 23 7.51 5.28 -2.77
CA ASP A 23 6.75 5.47 -3.99
C ASP A 23 6.27 6.91 -4.16
N LEU A 24 7.19 7.80 -4.52
CA LEU A 24 6.87 9.18 -4.82
C LEU A 24 6.39 9.32 -6.28
N GLU A 25 5.22 9.96 -6.45
CA GLU A 25 4.70 10.40 -7.75
C GLU A 25 4.47 11.92 -7.70
N VAL A 26 5.06 12.65 -8.64
CA VAL A 26 4.92 14.10 -8.78
C VAL A 26 4.25 14.37 -10.12
N ASN A 27 3.00 14.86 -10.09
CA ASN A 27 2.21 15.16 -11.29
C ASN A 27 2.16 13.98 -12.30
N GLY A 28 1.97 12.75 -11.83
CA GLY A 28 1.93 11.56 -12.68
C GLY A 28 3.30 10.96 -13.03
N VAL A 29 4.39 11.60 -12.60
CA VAL A 29 5.76 11.16 -12.92
C VAL A 29 6.41 10.52 -11.67
N PRO A 30 6.98 9.31 -11.76
CA PRO A 30 7.65 8.68 -10.63
C PRO A 30 9.00 9.34 -10.33
N TYR A 31 9.31 9.51 -9.05
CA TYR A 31 10.59 10.02 -8.53
C TYR A 31 11.20 9.04 -7.53
N ASP A 32 12.52 9.01 -7.47
CA ASP A 32 13.30 8.31 -6.47
C ASP A 32 13.74 9.33 -5.39
N VAL A 33 13.56 8.96 -4.13
CA VAL A 33 13.95 9.80 -2.98
C VAL A 33 15.28 9.31 -2.42
N TYR A 34 16.19 10.26 -2.20
CA TYR A 34 17.53 10.04 -1.68
C TYR A 34 17.70 10.80 -0.38
N ARG A 35 18.34 10.16 0.61
CA ARG A 35 18.92 10.85 1.76
C ARG A 35 20.36 11.18 1.42
N ILE A 36 20.72 12.47 1.42
CA ILE A 36 22.07 12.93 1.10
C ILE A 36 22.64 13.67 2.31
N ASP A 37 23.31 12.92 3.18
CA ASP A 37 23.82 13.43 4.45
C ASP A 37 24.76 14.63 4.25
N GLY A 38 24.59 15.67 5.05
CA GLY A 38 25.38 16.89 4.99
C GLY A 38 24.92 17.92 3.95
N TYR A 39 23.94 17.58 3.09
CA TYR A 39 23.33 18.50 2.13
C TYR A 39 21.92 18.87 2.58
N ASN A 40 21.87 19.74 3.59
CA ASN A 40 20.60 20.20 4.16
C ASN A 40 20.03 21.36 3.35
N HIS A 41 18.79 21.23 2.89
CA HIS A 41 18.05 22.26 2.20
C HIS A 41 17.18 23.11 3.14
N THR A 42 16.52 24.11 2.56
CA THR A 42 15.81 25.16 3.33
C THR A 42 14.41 24.78 3.78
N LEU A 43 13.77 23.82 3.12
CA LEU A 43 12.45 23.32 3.52
C LEU A 43 12.48 22.76 4.94
N GLY A 44 11.61 23.26 5.83
CA GLY A 44 11.45 22.75 7.19
C GLY A 44 10.97 21.30 7.16
N GLY A 45 11.80 20.39 7.67
CA GLY A 45 11.63 18.96 7.48
C GLY A 45 10.43 18.40 8.22
N LYS A 46 9.45 17.91 7.46
CA LYS A 46 8.39 17.02 7.96
C LYS A 46 8.96 15.80 8.71
N PHE A 47 10.19 15.39 8.38
CA PHE A 47 10.90 14.23 8.92
C PHE A 47 12.07 14.59 9.85
N SER A 48 12.10 15.80 10.43
CA SER A 48 13.19 16.27 11.30
C SER A 48 14.57 16.43 10.65
N GLU A 49 14.73 15.98 9.40
CA GLU A 49 15.94 16.10 8.60
C GLU A 49 15.63 16.78 7.25
N ASN A 50 16.38 17.83 6.91
CA ASN A 50 16.21 18.57 5.66
C ASN A 50 17.17 18.07 4.58
N CYS A 51 17.51 16.78 4.57
CA CYS A 51 18.53 16.22 3.68
C CYS A 51 17.97 15.24 2.65
N TYR A 52 16.66 15.32 2.40
CA TYR A 52 15.98 14.49 1.43
C TYR A 52 15.85 15.20 0.09
N TRP A 53 16.20 14.49 -0.97
CA TRP A 53 16.18 15.03 -2.33
C TRP A 53 15.48 14.05 -3.25
N ALA A 54 14.67 14.55 -4.16
CA ALA A 54 13.98 13.74 -5.17
C ALA A 54 14.66 13.90 -6.53
N CYS A 55 14.73 12.82 -7.30
CA CYS A 55 15.23 12.77 -8.67
C CYS A 55 14.22 11.99 -9.53
N PRO A 56 13.98 12.33 -10.80
CA PRO A 56 13.14 11.50 -11.67
C PRO A 56 13.59 10.03 -11.67
N ALA A 57 12.64 9.10 -11.51
CA ALA A 57 12.97 7.71 -11.24
C ALA A 57 13.86 7.09 -12.34
N GLY A 58 14.85 6.31 -11.93
CA GLY A 58 15.81 5.65 -12.85
C GLY A 58 16.82 6.59 -13.50
N LYS A 59 16.82 7.90 -13.18
CA LYS A 59 17.88 8.83 -13.62
C LYS A 59 18.99 8.91 -12.60
N LYS A 60 20.24 9.02 -13.07
CA LYS A 60 21.39 9.28 -12.20
C LYS A 60 21.22 10.66 -11.55
N PRO A 61 21.35 10.79 -10.22
CA PRO A 61 21.32 12.07 -9.53
C PRO A 61 22.42 13.03 -10.02
N THR A 62 22.04 14.29 -10.24
CA THR A 62 22.90 15.41 -10.63
C THR A 62 22.37 16.68 -9.98
N TYR A 63 23.19 17.73 -9.91
CA TYR A 63 22.75 19.03 -9.38
C TYR A 63 21.57 19.66 -10.16
N LYS A 64 21.35 19.26 -11.42
CA LYS A 64 20.26 19.81 -12.26
C LYS A 64 18.92 19.12 -12.05
N ASN A 65 18.92 17.86 -11.64
CA ASN A 65 17.70 17.04 -11.57
C ASN A 65 17.32 16.65 -10.13
N LEU A 66 18.18 16.93 -9.15
CA LEU A 66 17.82 16.84 -7.74
C LEU A 66 17.01 18.06 -7.33
N ILE A 67 15.88 17.80 -6.69
CA ILE A 67 15.01 18.83 -6.11
C ILE A 67 14.80 18.54 -4.63
N GLU A 68 14.64 19.59 -3.84
CA GLU A 68 14.40 19.50 -2.40
C GLU A 68 13.10 18.72 -2.14
N PHE A 69 13.12 17.74 -1.23
CA PHE A 69 11.95 16.92 -0.92
C PHE A 69 11.41 17.21 0.48
N ASN A 70 10.12 17.56 0.56
CA ASN A 70 9.37 17.70 1.81
C ASN A 70 7.91 17.21 1.67
N GLY A 71 7.70 16.25 0.75
CA GLY A 71 6.37 15.75 0.42
C GLY A 71 6.01 14.44 1.12
N ASP A 72 4.88 13.87 0.73
CA ASP A 72 4.48 12.51 1.08
C ASP A 72 4.85 11.52 -0.03
N ALA A 73 5.31 10.33 0.35
CA ALA A 73 5.69 9.28 -0.57
C ALA A 73 5.30 7.91 0.01
N PRO A 74 4.18 7.32 -0.43
CA PRO A 74 3.19 7.82 -1.38
C PRO A 74 2.26 8.85 -0.76
N THR A 75 1.48 9.51 -1.61
CA THR A 75 0.32 10.30 -1.17
C THR A 75 -0.88 9.37 -0.97
N TRP A 76 -1.61 9.57 0.14
CA TRP A 76 -2.83 8.82 0.45
C TRP A 76 -4.05 9.71 0.31
N GLY A 77 -5.16 9.15 -0.18
CA GLY A 77 -6.41 9.86 -0.33
C GLY A 77 -7.62 8.96 -0.12
N ILE A 78 -8.80 9.57 -0.13
CA ILE A 78 -10.09 8.88 -0.03
C ILE A 78 -11.00 9.45 -1.12
N VAL A 79 -11.65 8.57 -1.89
CA VAL A 79 -12.65 8.94 -2.90
C VAL A 79 -13.91 8.09 -2.70
N PHE A 80 -15.08 8.65 -2.96
CA PHE A 80 -16.34 7.92 -2.85
C PHE A 80 -17.04 7.87 -4.21
N ASP A 81 -17.16 6.67 -4.76
CA ASP A 81 -17.85 6.43 -6.02
C ASP A 81 -19.30 6.04 -5.76
N ARG A 82 -20.24 6.69 -6.45
CA ARG A 82 -21.66 6.37 -6.38
C ARG A 82 -22.27 6.28 -7.76
N SER A 83 -23.12 5.28 -7.94
CA SER A 83 -23.87 5.11 -9.17
C SER A 83 -25.27 4.56 -8.88
N ASN A 84 -26.21 4.88 -9.75
CA ASN A 84 -27.52 4.24 -9.80
C ASN A 84 -27.51 3.21 -10.93
N TYR A 85 -28.21 2.10 -10.73
CA TYR A 85 -28.36 1.06 -11.73
C TYR A 85 -29.77 0.46 -11.63
N THR A 86 -30.26 -0.09 -12.74
CA THR A 86 -31.53 -0.83 -12.73
C THR A 86 -31.27 -2.29 -12.38
N LYS A 87 -32.20 -2.90 -11.65
CA LYS A 87 -32.15 -4.32 -11.31
C LYS A 87 -33.52 -4.93 -11.55
N THR A 88 -33.54 -5.99 -12.36
CA THR A 88 -34.77 -6.75 -12.62
C THR A 88 -34.75 -8.06 -11.84
N LYS A 89 -35.78 -8.29 -11.04
CA LYS A 89 -36.00 -9.55 -10.33
C LYS A 89 -37.49 -9.86 -10.35
N TRP A 90 -37.86 -11.10 -10.66
CA TRP A 90 -39.26 -11.55 -10.69
C TRP A 90 -40.15 -10.65 -11.57
N ASP A 91 -39.66 -10.30 -12.77
CA ASP A 91 -40.31 -9.41 -13.75
C ASP A 91 -40.58 -7.97 -13.27
N GLU A 92 -40.15 -7.61 -12.06
CA GLU A 92 -40.18 -6.24 -11.54
C GLU A 92 -38.81 -5.57 -11.70
N THR A 93 -38.82 -4.30 -12.11
CA THR A 93 -37.60 -3.49 -12.27
C THR A 93 -37.55 -2.38 -11.24
N SER A 94 -36.51 -2.37 -10.40
CA SER A 94 -36.23 -1.29 -9.46
C SER A 94 -34.99 -0.50 -9.87
N VAL A 95 -34.91 0.76 -9.43
CA VAL A 95 -33.67 1.54 -9.44
C VAL A 95 -32.98 1.32 -8.11
N GLU A 96 -31.76 0.80 -8.16
CA GLU A 96 -30.90 0.60 -7.01
C GLU A 96 -29.75 1.60 -7.02
N CYS A 97 -29.14 1.80 -5.85
CA CYS A 97 -27.91 2.57 -5.71
C CYS A 97 -26.77 1.66 -5.29
N ASN A 98 -25.59 1.86 -5.87
CA ASN A 98 -24.34 1.30 -5.37
C ASN A 98 -23.45 2.43 -4.82
N GLY A 99 -22.61 2.09 -3.86
CA GLY A 99 -21.63 3.00 -3.28
C GLY A 99 -20.39 2.24 -2.84
N ILE A 100 -19.22 2.74 -3.23
CA ILE A 100 -17.93 2.19 -2.84
C ILE A 100 -17.03 3.35 -2.44
N CYS A 101 -16.51 3.29 -1.21
CA CYS A 101 -15.47 4.19 -0.78
C CYS A 101 -14.11 3.54 -1.09
N TRP A 102 -13.20 4.29 -1.67
CA TRP A 102 -11.86 3.84 -1.99
C TRP A 102 -10.84 4.63 -1.20
N ILE A 103 -9.90 3.93 -0.56
CA ILE A 103 -8.61 4.51 -0.18
C ILE A 103 -7.74 4.50 -1.43
N THR A 104 -7.08 5.62 -1.71
CA THR A 104 -6.19 5.78 -2.87
C THR A 104 -4.74 5.94 -2.44
N ARG A 105 -3.84 5.47 -3.29
CA ARG A 105 -2.38 5.56 -3.16
C ARG A 105 -1.83 6.18 -4.45
N ASN A 106 -1.19 7.34 -4.36
CA ASN A 106 -0.82 8.17 -5.51
C ASN A 106 -2.00 8.39 -6.47
N GLY A 107 -3.18 8.69 -5.91
CA GLY A 107 -4.42 8.94 -6.65
C GLY A 107 -5.08 7.69 -7.28
N LYS A 108 -4.43 6.52 -7.23
CA LYS A 108 -4.96 5.25 -7.78
C LYS A 108 -5.69 4.47 -6.69
N LYS A 109 -6.79 3.79 -7.06
CA LYS A 109 -7.57 2.95 -6.14
C LYS A 109 -6.68 1.87 -5.51
N PHE A 110 -6.69 1.79 -4.19
CA PHE A 110 -5.84 0.89 -3.41
C PHE A 110 -6.67 -0.08 -2.58
N TYR A 111 -7.60 0.39 -1.76
CA TYR A 111 -8.40 -0.49 -0.92
C TYR A 111 -9.88 -0.11 -1.00
N SER A 112 -10.74 -1.11 -1.24
CA SER A 112 -12.17 -0.91 -1.45
C SER A 112 -12.94 -1.11 -0.14
N ILE A 113 -13.92 -0.25 0.10
CA ILE A 113 -14.80 -0.32 1.26
C ILE A 113 -16.23 -0.24 0.73
N PRO A 114 -16.95 -1.39 0.69
CA PRO A 114 -18.36 -1.41 0.35
C PRO A 114 -19.14 -0.49 1.29
N ALA A 115 -19.79 0.53 0.75
CA ALA A 115 -20.43 1.56 1.55
C ALA A 115 -21.59 2.19 0.77
N ARG A 116 -22.83 1.85 1.14
CA ARG A 116 -24.04 2.43 0.52
C ARG A 116 -24.15 3.94 0.74
N TYR A 117 -23.69 4.41 1.89
CA TYR A 117 -23.78 5.81 2.32
C TYR A 117 -22.40 6.43 2.45
N MET A 118 -22.27 7.66 2.00
CA MET A 118 -21.00 8.39 1.95
C MET A 118 -20.40 8.58 3.35
N ASP A 119 -21.19 9.03 4.32
CA ASP A 119 -20.68 9.33 5.68
C ASP A 119 -20.10 8.08 6.35
N TYR A 120 -20.79 6.94 6.21
CA TYR A 120 -20.28 5.64 6.67
C TYR A 120 -18.99 5.27 5.96
N GLY A 121 -18.96 5.40 4.62
CA GLY A 121 -17.79 5.08 3.80
C GLY A 121 -16.57 5.89 4.19
N LEU A 122 -16.71 7.21 4.33
CA LEU A 122 -15.63 8.12 4.69
C LEU A 122 -15.10 7.86 6.11
N ALA A 123 -15.99 7.72 7.09
CA ALA A 123 -15.59 7.43 8.47
C ALA A 123 -14.85 6.08 8.57
N LYS A 124 -15.36 5.05 7.88
CA LYS A 124 -14.70 3.74 7.82
C LYS A 124 -13.37 3.80 7.08
N ALA A 125 -13.27 4.56 6.00
CA ALA A 125 -12.03 4.74 5.24
C ALA A 125 -10.93 5.41 6.08
N GLN A 126 -11.28 6.42 6.88
CA GLN A 126 -10.32 7.04 7.82
C GLN A 126 -9.79 6.03 8.83
N TYR A 127 -10.67 5.22 9.44
CA TYR A 127 -10.28 4.17 10.37
C TYR A 127 -9.38 3.11 9.71
N ILE A 128 -9.77 2.62 8.53
CA ILE A 128 -9.01 1.61 7.80
C ILE A 128 -7.66 2.17 7.33
N LEU A 129 -7.59 3.45 6.94
CA LEU A 129 -6.32 4.07 6.55
C LEU A 129 -5.33 4.06 7.72
N VAL A 130 -5.77 4.39 8.94
CA VAL A 130 -4.91 4.28 10.13
C VAL A 130 -4.42 2.85 10.31
N LYS A 131 -5.29 1.84 10.16
CA LYS A 131 -4.87 0.43 10.24
C LYS A 131 -3.84 0.05 9.17
N LEU A 132 -4.04 0.49 7.93
CA LEU A 132 -3.08 0.23 6.85
C LEU A 132 -1.72 0.85 7.14
N LEU A 133 -1.67 2.03 7.75
CA LEU A 133 -0.42 2.75 7.97
C LEU A 133 0.31 2.37 9.26
N GLU A 134 -0.43 2.04 10.32
CA GLU A 134 0.12 1.80 11.66
C GLU A 134 0.14 0.32 12.06
N GLU A 135 -0.81 -0.48 11.56
CA GLU A 135 -0.98 -1.88 11.96
C GLU A 135 -0.54 -2.88 10.88
N CYS A 136 -0.54 -2.49 9.60
CA CYS A 136 -0.10 -3.37 8.51
C CYS A 136 1.44 -3.48 8.51
N PRO A 137 2.01 -4.68 8.66
CA PRO A 137 3.47 -4.85 8.76
C PRO A 137 4.16 -4.94 7.38
N LEU A 138 3.44 -4.64 6.32
CA LEU A 138 3.99 -4.46 4.98
C LEU A 138 4.45 -3.02 4.80
N TRP A 139 5.55 -2.81 4.09
CA TRP A 139 6.05 -1.47 3.78
C TRP A 139 5.25 -0.83 2.64
N LEU A 140 3.97 -0.50 2.86
CA LEU A 140 3.07 0.05 1.85
C LEU A 140 3.58 1.38 1.25
N SER A 141 4.53 2.04 1.92
CA SER A 141 5.21 3.24 1.42
C SER A 141 6.15 2.96 0.25
N GLU A 142 6.63 1.73 0.09
CA GLU A 142 7.59 1.38 -0.95
C GLU A 142 6.92 1.07 -2.28
N ARG A 143 7.58 1.39 -3.39
CA ARG A 143 7.04 1.15 -4.75
C ARG A 143 6.82 -0.34 -5.04
N ASN A 144 7.72 -1.19 -4.56
CA ASN A 144 7.73 -2.63 -4.79
C ASN A 144 7.28 -3.46 -3.57
N TRP A 145 6.37 -2.89 -2.76
CA TRP A 145 5.91 -3.55 -1.53
C TRP A 145 5.24 -4.91 -1.79
N LYS A 146 4.56 -5.07 -2.93
CA LYS A 146 3.89 -6.32 -3.31
C LYS A 146 4.91 -7.43 -3.53
N GLU A 147 5.95 -7.15 -4.31
CA GLU A 147 7.02 -8.09 -4.61
C GLU A 147 7.76 -8.50 -3.33
N LYS A 148 7.97 -7.56 -2.41
CA LYS A 148 8.58 -7.84 -1.09
C LYS A 148 7.67 -8.63 -0.15
N ALA A 149 6.35 -8.55 -0.33
CA ALA A 149 5.39 -9.28 0.49
C ALA A 149 5.23 -10.75 0.04
N ILE A 150 5.47 -11.06 -1.24
CA ILE A 150 5.44 -12.42 -1.75
C ILE A 150 6.53 -13.26 -1.06
N GLY A 151 6.16 -14.46 -0.63
CA GLY A 151 6.99 -15.38 0.14
C GLY A 151 6.98 -15.13 1.65
N ARG A 152 6.38 -14.03 2.12
CA ARG A 152 6.31 -13.75 3.57
C ARG A 152 5.42 -14.77 4.27
N LYS A 153 5.94 -15.32 5.36
CA LYS A 153 5.23 -16.25 6.23
C LYS A 153 4.29 -15.49 7.16
N ILE A 154 3.10 -16.04 7.35
CA ILE A 154 2.05 -15.55 8.24
C ILE A 154 1.38 -16.74 8.93
N TRP A 155 0.52 -16.45 9.88
CA TRP A 155 -0.48 -17.39 10.38
C TRP A 155 -1.85 -16.98 9.84
N TYR A 156 -2.62 -17.93 9.33
CA TYR A 156 -4.01 -17.76 8.95
C TYR A 156 -4.88 -18.72 9.76
N GLU A 157 -5.79 -18.21 10.58
CA GLU A 157 -6.63 -19.02 11.48
C GLU A 157 -5.82 -20.04 12.33
N ASN A 158 -4.70 -19.60 12.89
CA ASN A 158 -3.75 -20.44 13.64
C ASN A 158 -3.12 -21.58 12.82
N GLN A 159 -3.12 -21.48 11.49
CA GLN A 159 -2.43 -22.40 10.59
C GLN A 159 -1.31 -21.69 9.83
N PRO A 160 -0.15 -22.33 9.63
CA PRO A 160 0.99 -21.70 8.98
C PRO A 160 0.69 -21.47 7.50
N ALA A 161 0.92 -20.26 7.02
CA ALA A 161 0.69 -19.88 5.64
C ALA A 161 1.83 -19.01 5.10
N LYS A 162 1.90 -18.88 3.77
CA LYS A 162 2.77 -17.94 3.09
C LYS A 162 2.04 -17.24 1.95
N ILE A 163 2.36 -15.97 1.73
CA ILE A 163 1.79 -15.18 0.64
C ILE A 163 2.43 -15.61 -0.67
N ILE A 164 1.62 -15.99 -1.66
CA ILE A 164 2.11 -16.39 -2.99
C ILE A 164 1.83 -15.35 -4.06
N ARG A 165 0.79 -14.54 -3.87
CA ARG A 165 0.37 -13.51 -4.82
C ARG A 165 -0.46 -12.44 -4.11
N ILE A 166 -0.43 -11.24 -4.65
CA ILE A 166 -1.31 -10.13 -4.27
C ILE A 166 -1.98 -9.62 -5.55
N ASN A 167 -3.30 -9.54 -5.57
CA ASN A 167 -4.02 -9.11 -6.76
C ASN A 167 -4.02 -7.57 -6.91
N GLU A 168 -4.71 -7.07 -7.94
CA GLU A 168 -4.82 -5.62 -8.20
C GLU A 168 -5.62 -4.89 -7.11
N GLU A 169 -6.60 -5.55 -6.50
CA GLU A 169 -7.40 -5.04 -5.38
C GLU A 169 -6.69 -5.17 -4.02
N ASN A 170 -5.43 -5.61 -4.03
CA ASN A 170 -4.57 -5.82 -2.86
C ASN A 170 -5.06 -6.91 -1.89
N GLU A 171 -5.92 -7.83 -2.35
CA GLU A 171 -6.23 -9.07 -1.66
C GLU A 171 -5.04 -10.05 -1.75
N LEU A 172 -4.82 -10.79 -0.67
CA LEU A 172 -3.74 -11.77 -0.55
C LEU A 172 -4.22 -13.12 -1.06
N TRP A 173 -3.33 -13.82 -1.76
CA TRP A 173 -3.46 -15.25 -2.03
C TRP A 173 -2.40 -15.97 -1.22
N ILE A 174 -2.85 -16.91 -0.39
CA ILE A 174 -2.01 -17.61 0.56
C ILE A 174 -2.07 -19.12 0.31
N GLU A 175 -0.96 -19.79 0.55
CA GLU A 175 -0.92 -21.26 0.55
C GLU A 175 -0.38 -21.79 1.88
N PRO A 176 -0.68 -23.04 2.23
CA PRO A 176 -0.17 -23.64 3.45
C PRO A 176 1.35 -23.71 3.45
N ASP A 177 1.97 -23.43 4.60
CA ASP A 177 3.43 -23.45 4.77
C ASP A 177 3.84 -24.59 5.71
N GLY A 178 4.19 -25.74 5.13
CA GLY A 178 4.63 -26.93 5.88
C GLY A 178 3.48 -27.83 6.38
N ILE A 179 2.25 -27.60 5.93
CA ILE A 179 1.10 -28.51 6.10
C ILE A 179 0.49 -28.82 4.72
N PRO A 180 -0.22 -29.95 4.53
CA PRO A 180 -0.71 -30.34 3.20
C PRO A 180 -1.87 -29.47 2.69
N VAL A 181 -2.78 -29.07 3.57
CA VAL A 181 -3.98 -28.26 3.25
C VAL A 181 -4.40 -27.48 4.49
N PHE A 182 -5.08 -26.35 4.29
CA PHE A 182 -5.75 -25.66 5.39
C PHE A 182 -6.96 -26.47 5.86
N LYS A 183 -7.08 -26.66 7.17
CA LYS A 183 -8.29 -27.19 7.79
C LYS A 183 -9.40 -26.16 7.72
N ALA A 184 -10.62 -26.61 7.45
CA ALA A 184 -11.78 -25.75 7.47
C ALA A 184 -12.13 -25.34 8.91
N PRO A 185 -12.79 -24.19 9.09
CA PRO A 185 -13.33 -23.79 10.39
C PRO A 185 -14.36 -24.81 10.88
N ALA A 186 -14.42 -25.04 12.19
CA ALA A 186 -15.32 -26.02 12.80
C ALA A 186 -16.83 -25.79 12.55
N HIS A 187 -17.22 -24.61 12.05
CA HIS A 187 -18.61 -24.27 11.73
C HIS A 187 -18.97 -24.53 10.26
N TRP A 188 -18.03 -24.98 9.44
CA TRP A 188 -18.29 -25.41 8.06
C TRP A 188 -18.65 -26.89 8.00
N ASP A 189 -19.46 -27.26 7.01
CA ASP A 189 -19.86 -28.65 6.71
C ASP A 189 -18.82 -29.36 5.81
N HIS A 190 -17.62 -28.78 5.71
CA HIS A 190 -16.47 -29.27 4.94
C HIS A 190 -15.28 -29.48 5.88
N ASP A 191 -14.44 -30.47 5.60
CA ASP A 191 -13.29 -30.81 6.46
C ASP A 191 -12.05 -29.92 6.17
N ASP A 192 -11.89 -29.41 4.95
CA ASP A 192 -10.75 -28.62 4.51
C ASP A 192 -11.08 -27.61 3.40
N TYR A 193 -10.06 -26.86 2.96
CA TYR A 193 -10.13 -25.94 1.83
C TYR A 193 -9.62 -26.58 0.52
N SER A 194 -9.77 -27.89 0.31
CA SER A 194 -9.26 -28.59 -0.88
C SER A 194 -9.77 -28.04 -2.22
N ASP A 195 -10.97 -27.45 -2.23
CA ASP A 195 -11.55 -26.77 -3.40
C ASP A 195 -10.75 -25.53 -3.86
N TYR A 196 -9.79 -25.06 -3.06
CA TYR A 196 -8.94 -23.90 -3.34
C TYR A 196 -7.53 -24.31 -3.77
N GLU A 197 -7.42 -25.12 -4.83
CA GLU A 197 -6.15 -25.66 -5.36
C GLU A 197 -5.05 -24.60 -5.60
N ASN A 198 -5.44 -23.36 -5.92
CA ASN A 198 -4.52 -22.26 -6.23
C ASN A 198 -4.26 -21.31 -5.04
N GLY A 199 -4.55 -21.77 -3.82
CA GLY A 199 -4.44 -20.99 -2.59
C GLY A 199 -5.73 -20.28 -2.21
N LEU A 200 -5.77 -19.81 -0.96
CA LEU A 200 -6.92 -19.14 -0.37
C LEU A 200 -6.81 -17.63 -0.55
N ARG A 201 -7.91 -17.00 -0.95
CA ARG A 201 -8.02 -15.54 -1.07
C ARG A 201 -8.44 -14.93 0.26
N VAL A 202 -7.67 -13.96 0.76
CA VAL A 202 -7.89 -13.33 2.06
C VAL A 202 -7.68 -11.82 1.96
N ASP A 203 -8.51 -11.04 2.65
CA ASP A 203 -8.36 -9.60 2.73
C ASP A 203 -7.04 -9.20 3.43
N LEU A 204 -6.41 -8.12 2.97
CA LEU A 204 -5.15 -7.61 3.52
C LEU A 204 -5.23 -7.31 5.02
N LEU A 205 -6.38 -6.84 5.51
CA LEU A 205 -6.62 -6.53 6.92
C LEU A 205 -7.51 -7.57 7.59
N SER A 206 -7.55 -8.79 7.05
CA SER A 206 -8.31 -9.87 7.65
C SER A 206 -7.89 -10.07 9.11
N PRO A 207 -8.84 -10.09 10.06
CA PRO A 207 -8.54 -10.36 11.47
C PRO A 207 -8.03 -11.79 11.70
N ASN A 208 -8.16 -12.66 10.70
CA ASN A 208 -7.70 -14.04 10.75
C ASN A 208 -6.22 -14.18 10.37
N ILE A 209 -5.57 -13.09 9.93
CA ILE A 209 -4.14 -13.06 9.63
C ILE A 209 -3.37 -12.54 10.85
N TYR A 210 -2.37 -13.31 11.25
CA TYR A 210 -1.34 -12.87 12.18
C TYR A 210 0.02 -12.85 11.48
N TRP A 211 0.61 -11.65 11.41
CA TRP A 211 1.72 -11.34 10.52
C TRP A 211 3.11 -11.66 11.07
N PHE A 212 3.21 -11.89 12.37
CA PHE A 212 4.49 -12.09 13.07
C PHE A 212 4.69 -13.58 13.32
N ARG A 213 5.42 -14.21 12.40
CA ARG A 213 5.86 -15.59 12.52
C ARG A 213 7.38 -15.56 12.36
N ASP A 214 8.07 -15.57 13.50
CA ASP A 214 9.54 -15.66 13.55
C ASP A 214 10.05 -16.99 12.97
#